data_AF-A0A954LKR6-F1
#
_entry.id   AF-A0A954LKR6-F1
#
_cell.length_a   1.000
_cell.length_b   1.000
_cell.length_c   1.000
_cell.angle_alpha   90.00
_cell.angle_beta   90.00
_cell.angle_gamma   90.00
#
_symmetry.space_group_name_H-M   'P 1'
#
loop_
_entity.id
_entity.type
_entity.pdbx_description
1 polymer ?
#
loop_
_entity_poly.entity_id
_entity_poly.type
_entity_poly.pdbx_seq_one_letter_code
_entity_poly.pdbx_strand_id
1 'polypeptide(L)'
;MKPLVVSSFRLIVIWCSLASGAFGQSTRDKVTLLDEKTGSRTRVPCTVIDHTGEFIRYRVREDGPVTVKRSSEVISIETPQVQSHIEALENYASGQTKQAVSLFEQALKEEYRDWVRRDILAMLVKCALRQNNYAQAGNRFLILYQSDPTTQYFKSIPLLWRT
;
A
#
# COMPACT_ATOMS: atom_id res chain seq x y z
N MET A 1 -34.07 -46.56 -43.41
CA MET A 1 -33.43 -46.05 -42.17
C MET A 1 -32.76 -44.72 -42.51
N LYS A 2 -32.75 -43.78 -41.56
CA LYS A 2 -32.74 -42.30 -41.68
C LYS A 2 -31.52 -41.69 -42.42
N PRO A 3 -31.67 -40.55 -43.13
CA PRO A 3 -30.55 -39.71 -43.51
C PRO A 3 -30.09 -38.84 -42.32
N LEU A 4 -28.76 -38.65 -42.22
CA LEU A 4 -28.09 -37.77 -41.27
C LEU A 4 -28.35 -36.31 -41.62
N VAL A 5 -28.94 -35.57 -40.67
CA VAL A 5 -29.11 -34.11 -40.73
C VAL A 5 -27.77 -33.45 -40.42
N VAL A 6 -27.31 -32.63 -41.37
CA VAL A 6 -26.11 -31.80 -41.28
C VAL A 6 -26.45 -30.46 -40.62
N SER A 7 -25.60 -30.08 -39.67
CA SER A 7 -25.16 -28.73 -39.30
C SER A 7 -26.20 -27.62 -39.09
N SER A 8 -26.26 -27.14 -37.85
CA SER A 8 -26.50 -25.72 -37.53
C SER A 8 -25.88 -25.43 -36.17
N PHE A 9 -24.55 -25.31 -36.12
CA PHE A 9 -23.83 -24.77 -34.95
C PHE A 9 -24.15 -23.27 -34.85
N ARG A 10 -25.11 -22.91 -33.99
CA ARG A 10 -25.39 -21.52 -33.66
C ARG A 10 -24.26 -20.99 -32.76
N LEU A 11 -23.44 -20.13 -33.32
CA LEU A 11 -22.39 -19.37 -32.63
C LEU A 11 -23.09 -18.35 -31.72
N ILE A 12 -23.31 -18.71 -30.46
CA ILE A 12 -23.76 -17.78 -29.43
C ILE A 12 -22.55 -16.92 -29.08
N VAL A 13 -22.51 -15.70 -29.62
CA VAL A 13 -21.60 -14.64 -29.19
C VAL A 13 -22.04 -14.23 -27.78
N ILE A 14 -21.37 -14.78 -26.77
CA ILE A 14 -21.50 -14.34 -25.39
C ILE A 14 -20.80 -12.98 -25.29
N TRP A 15 -21.59 -11.92 -25.38
CA TRP A 15 -21.21 -10.58 -24.97
C TRP A 15 -21.02 -10.62 -23.44
N CYS A 16 -19.80 -10.92 -23.01
CA CYS A 16 -19.40 -10.77 -21.62
C CYS A 16 -19.23 -9.26 -21.40
N SER A 17 -20.32 -8.60 -21.01
CA SER A 17 -20.28 -7.23 -20.52
C SER A 17 -19.25 -7.16 -19.40
N LEU A 18 -18.11 -6.55 -19.69
CA LEU A 18 -17.16 -6.06 -18.70
C LEU A 18 -17.92 -5.08 -17.81
N ALA A 19 -18.52 -5.58 -16.74
CA ALA A 19 -18.85 -4.76 -15.60
C ALA A 19 -17.50 -4.28 -15.07
N SER A 20 -17.11 -3.07 -15.51
CA SER A 20 -16.05 -2.29 -14.88
C SER A 20 -16.37 -2.27 -13.40
N GLY A 21 -15.65 -3.07 -12.63
CA GLY A 21 -15.66 -2.98 -11.18
C GLY A 21 -15.22 -1.56 -10.86
N ALA A 22 -16.17 -0.72 -10.47
CA ALA A 22 -15.85 0.55 -9.85
C ALA A 22 -15.09 0.20 -8.58
N PHE A 23 -13.76 0.25 -8.65
CA PHE A 23 -12.93 0.24 -7.46
C PHE A 23 -13.36 1.46 -6.65
N GLY A 24 -14.14 1.21 -5.61
CA GLY A 24 -14.57 2.24 -4.67
C GLY A 24 -13.34 2.76 -3.97
N GLN A 25 -12.77 3.85 -4.50
CA GLN A 25 -11.67 4.55 -3.85
C GLN A 25 -12.22 5.09 -2.53
N SER A 26 -11.71 4.57 -1.41
CA SER A 26 -12.08 5.05 -0.09
C SER A 26 -11.66 6.51 0.00
N THR A 27 -12.61 7.43 0.14
CA THR A 27 -12.32 8.88 0.22
C THR A 27 -11.72 9.31 1.55
N ARG A 28 -11.70 8.39 2.54
CA ARG A 28 -11.08 8.57 3.86
C ARG A 28 -10.23 7.37 4.22
N ASP A 29 -9.29 7.59 5.13
CA ASP A 29 -8.49 6.54 5.71
C ASP A 29 -9.36 5.61 6.58
N LYS A 30 -8.95 4.37 6.72
CA LYS A 30 -9.53 3.40 7.64
C LYS A 30 -8.42 2.71 8.38
N VAL A 31 -8.44 2.82 9.70
CA VAL A 31 -7.48 2.15 10.58
C VAL A 31 -8.18 0.97 11.24
N THR A 32 -7.58 -0.21 11.15
CA THR A 32 -8.01 -1.38 11.92
C THR A 32 -7.14 -1.48 13.16
N LEU A 33 -7.77 -1.37 14.33
CA LEU A 33 -7.14 -1.42 15.64
C LEU A 33 -7.40 -2.76 16.33
N LEU A 34 -6.40 -3.25 17.07
CA LEU A 34 -6.51 -4.34 18.02
C LEU A 34 -6.59 -3.75 19.44
N ASP A 35 -7.63 -4.12 20.18
CA ASP A 35 -7.63 -3.91 21.63
C ASP A 35 -6.81 -5.03 22.28
N GLU A 36 -5.63 -4.68 22.80
CA GLU A 36 -4.72 -5.64 23.44
C GLU A 36 -5.33 -6.33 24.67
N LYS A 37 -6.33 -5.74 25.34
CA LYS A 37 -6.96 -6.32 26.53
C LYS A 37 -8.02 -7.35 26.17
N THR A 38 -8.83 -7.05 25.16
CA THR A 38 -9.98 -7.89 24.77
C THR A 38 -9.69 -8.78 23.57
N GLY A 39 -8.62 -8.51 22.83
CA GLY A 39 -8.32 -9.13 21.53
C GLY A 39 -9.29 -8.72 20.41
N SER A 40 -10.21 -7.79 20.69
CA SER A 40 -11.22 -7.36 19.73
C SER A 40 -10.60 -6.47 18.65
N ARG A 41 -11.15 -6.56 17.43
CA ARG A 41 -10.71 -5.76 16.29
C ARG A 41 -11.77 -4.72 15.95
N THR A 42 -11.35 -3.46 15.84
CA THR A 42 -12.24 -2.35 15.50
C THR A 42 -11.72 -1.61 14.27
N ARG A 43 -12.56 -1.42 13.26
CA ARG A 43 -12.24 -0.65 12.05
C ARG A 43 -12.82 0.75 12.17
N VAL A 44 -11.95 1.76 12.10
CA VAL A 44 -12.30 3.17 12.35
C VAL A 44 -12.03 3.98 11.09
N PRO A 45 -13.07 4.46 10.39
CA PRO A 45 -12.94 5.49 9.37
C PRO A 45 -12.42 6.79 10.01
N CYS A 46 -11.35 7.36 9.47
CA CYS A 46 -10.68 8.51 10.05
C CYS A 46 -9.83 9.26 9.01
N THR A 47 -9.15 10.31 9.48
CA THR A 47 -8.03 10.96 8.80
C THR A 47 -6.79 10.72 9.63
N VAL A 48 -5.82 10.00 9.07
CA VAL A 48 -4.53 9.75 9.71
C VAL A 48 -3.66 10.98 9.53
N ILE A 49 -3.26 11.56 10.65
CA ILE A 49 -2.39 12.73 10.70
C ILE A 49 -0.94 12.28 10.59
N ASP A 50 -0.58 11.23 11.34
CA ASP A 50 0.78 10.72 11.40
C ASP A 50 0.79 9.26 11.86
N HIS A 51 1.76 8.49 11.37
CA HIS A 51 1.99 7.10 11.76
C HIS A 51 3.50 6.83 11.80
N THR A 52 4.00 6.52 13.00
CA THR A 52 5.39 6.16 13.27
C THR A 52 5.45 4.75 13.85
N GLY A 53 6.65 4.23 14.09
CA GLY A 53 6.79 2.96 14.81
C GLY A 53 6.31 2.99 16.27
N GLU A 54 6.15 4.17 16.87
CA GLU A 54 5.65 4.30 18.25
C GLU A 54 4.13 4.47 18.31
N PHE A 55 3.56 5.28 17.43
CA PHE A 55 2.17 5.70 17.54
C PHE A 55 1.49 5.89 16.20
N ILE A 56 0.16 5.89 16.25
CA ILE A 56 -0.69 6.48 15.21
C ILE A 56 -1.46 7.67 15.82
N ARG A 57 -1.54 8.76 15.07
CA ARG A 57 -2.40 9.92 15.36
C ARG A 57 -3.46 10.04 14.29
N TYR A 58 -4.72 10.07 14.68
CA TYR A 58 -5.83 10.20 13.74
C TYR A 58 -7.00 10.99 14.33
N ARG A 59 -7.86 11.52 13.45
CA ARG A 59 -9.14 12.14 13.82
C ARG A 59 -10.28 11.40 13.15
N VAL A 60 -11.36 11.14 13.89
CA VAL A 60 -12.57 10.50 13.34
C VAL A 60 -13.43 11.51 12.55
N ARG A 61 -13.44 12.78 13.01
CA ARG A 61 -14.10 13.92 12.37
C ARG A 61 -13.07 15.02 12.15
N GLU A 62 -13.24 15.82 11.11
CA GLU A 62 -12.25 16.83 10.69
C GLU A 62 -11.92 17.85 11.80
N ASP A 63 -12.94 18.27 12.54
CA ASP A 63 -12.89 19.17 13.70
C ASP A 63 -12.77 18.44 15.06
N GLY A 64 -12.65 17.10 15.03
CA GLY A 64 -12.61 16.27 16.22
C GLY A 64 -11.26 16.29 16.96
N PRO A 65 -11.23 15.81 18.21
CA PRO A 65 -9.98 15.65 18.94
C PRO A 65 -9.05 14.65 18.22
N VAL A 66 -7.74 14.89 18.33
CA VAL A 66 -6.72 13.94 17.87
C VAL A 66 -6.67 12.77 18.84
N THR A 67 -6.95 11.58 18.33
CA THR A 67 -6.75 10.33 19.07
C THR A 67 -5.33 9.82 18.82
N VAL A 68 -4.65 9.41 19.89
CA VAL A 68 -3.32 8.80 19.83
C VAL A 68 -3.41 7.36 20.33
N LYS A 69 -2.88 6.42 19.56
CA LYS A 69 -2.79 5.00 19.89
C LYS A 69 -1.37 4.50 19.66
N ARG A 70 -0.97 3.42 20.33
CA ARG A 70 0.34 2.79 20.06
C ARG A 70 0.32 2.18 18.67
N SER A 71 1.46 2.19 17.97
CA SER A 71 1.56 1.50 16.68
C SER A 71 1.37 -0.02 16.83
N SER A 72 1.63 -0.59 18.02
CA SER A 72 1.34 -2.01 18.32
C SER A 72 -0.16 -2.33 18.29
N GLU A 73 -1.03 -1.34 18.51
CA GLU A 73 -2.48 -1.50 18.42
C GLU A 73 -2.96 -1.44 16.95
N VAL A 74 -2.12 -1.08 15.98
CA VAL A 74 -2.50 -0.93 14.57
C VAL A 74 -2.27 -2.23 13.81
N ILE A 75 -3.34 -2.81 13.27
CA ILE A 75 -3.28 -4.00 12.41
C ILE A 75 -3.07 -3.61 10.95
N SER A 76 -3.84 -2.63 10.47
CA SER A 76 -3.77 -2.17 9.09
C SER A 76 -4.26 -0.73 8.96
N ILE A 77 -3.74 -0.05 7.94
CA ILE A 77 -4.21 1.25 7.50
C ILE A 77 -4.54 1.13 6.02
N GLU A 78 -5.78 1.44 5.66
CA GLU A 78 -6.20 1.61 4.28
C GLU A 78 -6.32 3.11 4.03
N THR A 79 -5.60 3.62 3.03
CA THR A 79 -5.60 5.04 2.64
C THR A 79 -5.87 5.15 1.14
N PRO A 80 -6.61 6.18 0.68
CA PRO A 80 -6.52 6.59 -0.71
C PRO A 80 -5.07 6.91 -1.07
N GLN A 81 -4.62 6.39 -2.20
CA GLN A 81 -3.28 6.59 -2.75
C GLN A 81 -3.38 7.33 -4.08
N VAL A 82 -2.36 8.12 -4.39
CA VAL A 82 -2.21 8.73 -5.71
C VAL A 82 -2.02 7.64 -6.79
N GLN A 83 -2.43 7.93 -8.02
CA GLN A 83 -2.42 6.97 -9.11
C GLN A 83 -1.02 6.38 -9.36
N SER A 84 0.02 7.22 -9.30
CA SER A 84 1.42 6.81 -9.43
C SER A 84 1.85 5.78 -8.38
N HIS A 85 1.33 5.85 -7.15
CA HIS A 85 1.60 4.86 -6.10
C HIS A 85 0.93 3.52 -6.43
N ILE A 86 -0.34 3.55 -6.85
CA ILE A 86 -1.09 2.33 -7.22
C ILE A 86 -0.38 1.59 -8.36
N GLU A 87 -0.04 2.30 -9.43
CA GLU A 87 0.68 1.72 -10.57
C GLU A 87 2.08 1.23 -10.19
N ALA A 88 2.77 1.92 -9.27
CA ALA A 88 4.06 1.48 -8.77
C ALA A 88 3.96 0.14 -8.04
N LEU A 89 2.92 -0.05 -7.22
CA LEU A 89 2.66 -1.31 -6.52
C LEU A 89 2.38 -2.45 -7.50
N GLU A 90 1.60 -2.21 -8.54
CA GLU A 90 1.31 -3.19 -9.60
C GLU A 90 2.58 -3.60 -10.37
N ASN A 91 3.40 -2.62 -10.75
CA ASN A 91 4.68 -2.85 -11.42
C ASN A 91 5.66 -3.60 -10.52
N TYR A 92 5.71 -3.25 -9.23
CA TYR A 92 6.52 -3.95 -8.26
C TYR A 92 6.06 -5.40 -8.09
N ALA A 93 4.75 -5.65 -7.99
CA ALA A 93 4.19 -7.00 -7.89
C ALA A 93 4.50 -7.82 -9.16
N SER A 94 4.46 -7.19 -10.32
CA SER A 94 4.76 -7.81 -11.63
C SER A 94 6.25 -7.98 -11.93
N GLY A 95 7.13 -7.66 -10.98
CA GLY A 95 8.59 -7.77 -11.16
C GLY A 95 9.22 -6.65 -12.00
N GLN A 96 8.43 -5.72 -12.53
CA GLN A 96 8.84 -4.55 -13.32
C GLN A 96 9.44 -3.46 -12.43
N THR A 97 10.52 -3.82 -11.73
CA THR A 97 11.05 -3.06 -10.59
C THR A 97 11.60 -1.70 -11.03
N LYS A 98 12.14 -1.57 -12.24
CA LYS A 98 12.61 -0.28 -12.77
C LYS A 98 11.45 0.70 -12.99
N GLN A 99 10.35 0.24 -13.56
CA GLN A 99 9.15 1.05 -13.77
C GLN A 99 8.53 1.45 -12.43
N ALA A 100 8.46 0.51 -11.48
CA ALA A 100 7.99 0.77 -10.12
C ALA A 100 8.79 1.88 -9.43
N VAL A 101 10.13 1.91 -9.57
CA VAL A 101 10.96 2.98 -9.00
C VAL A 101 10.56 4.35 -9.55
N SER A 102 10.41 4.49 -10.87
CA SER A 102 10.02 5.76 -11.49
C SER A 102 8.66 6.24 -10.97
N LEU A 103 7.70 5.32 -10.86
CA LEU A 103 6.34 5.63 -10.39
C LEU A 103 6.30 5.95 -8.89
N PHE A 104 7.07 5.26 -8.05
CA PHE A 104 7.19 5.62 -6.63
C PHE A 104 7.90 6.97 -6.44
N GLU A 105 8.90 7.30 -7.26
CA GLU A 105 9.55 8.62 -7.20
C GLU A 105 8.60 9.74 -7.64
N GLN A 106 7.68 9.48 -8.57
CA GLN A 106 6.58 10.38 -8.90
C GLN A 106 5.59 10.49 -7.73
N ALA A 107 5.19 9.36 -7.12
CA ALA A 107 4.30 9.34 -5.97
C ALA A 107 4.85 10.15 -4.79
N LEU A 108 6.18 10.12 -4.56
CA LEU A 108 6.83 10.97 -3.56
C LEU A 108 6.76 12.47 -3.88
N LYS A 109 6.48 12.88 -5.11
CA LYS A 109 6.30 14.31 -5.44
C LYS A 109 4.84 14.73 -5.26
N GLU A 110 3.92 13.82 -5.49
CA GLU A 110 2.47 14.05 -5.43
C GLU A 110 1.90 13.92 -4.00
N GLU A 111 2.48 13.04 -3.18
CA GLU A 111 2.00 12.77 -1.83
C GLU A 111 2.53 13.80 -0.82
N TYR A 112 1.62 14.40 -0.07
CA TYR A 112 1.91 15.44 0.92
C TYR A 112 1.94 14.90 2.36
N ARG A 113 1.34 13.74 2.62
CA ARG A 113 1.26 13.16 3.97
C ARG A 113 2.58 12.46 4.30
N ASP A 114 3.32 12.99 5.27
CA ASP A 114 4.64 12.46 5.66
C ASP A 114 4.64 10.97 5.96
N TRP A 115 3.60 10.47 6.62
CA TRP A 115 3.48 9.05 6.94
C TRP A 115 3.34 8.17 5.67
N VAL A 116 2.57 8.60 4.67
CA VAL A 116 2.45 7.88 3.39
C VAL A 116 3.76 7.99 2.59
N ARG A 117 4.44 9.15 2.67
CA ARG A 117 5.76 9.33 2.04
C ARG A 117 6.79 8.35 2.63
N ARG A 118 6.73 8.06 3.94
CA ARG A 118 7.56 7.02 4.58
C ARG A 118 7.25 5.63 4.04
N ASP A 119 5.97 5.29 3.83
CA ASP A 119 5.56 4.01 3.21
C ASP A 119 6.13 3.88 1.80
N ILE A 120 6.06 4.95 0.99
CA ILE A 120 6.61 4.99 -0.36
C ILE A 120 8.14 4.85 -0.33
N LEU A 121 8.83 5.54 0.59
CA LEU A 121 10.28 5.39 0.79
C LEU A 121 10.66 3.95 1.14
N ALA A 122 9.91 3.30 2.03
CA ALA A 122 10.12 1.90 2.36
C ALA A 122 9.96 0.99 1.12
N MET A 123 9.01 1.28 0.23
CA MET A 123 8.88 0.57 -1.05
C MET A 123 10.06 0.83 -1.99
N LEU A 124 10.59 2.05 -2.04
CA LEU A 124 11.80 2.37 -2.81
C LEU A 124 13.07 1.67 -2.26
N VAL A 125 13.16 1.47 -0.94
CA VAL A 125 14.21 0.63 -0.33
C VAL A 125 14.08 -0.81 -0.83
N LYS A 126 12.87 -1.40 -0.77
CA LYS A 126 12.61 -2.74 -1.28
C LYS A 126 12.92 -2.89 -2.78
N CYS A 127 12.62 -1.87 -3.59
CA CYS A 127 12.96 -1.86 -5.01
C CYS A 127 14.48 -1.87 -5.24
N ALA A 128 15.24 -1.11 -4.44
CA ALA A 128 16.69 -1.07 -4.52
C ALA A 128 17.32 -2.40 -4.08
N LEU A 129 16.81 -2.99 -2.99
CA LEU A 129 17.22 -4.32 -2.51
C LEU A 129 17.01 -5.40 -3.57
N ARG A 130 15.84 -5.43 -4.23
CA ARG A 130 15.55 -6.39 -5.30
C ARG A 130 16.51 -6.27 -6.50
N GLN A 131 17.06 -5.09 -6.71
CA GLN A 131 18.06 -4.82 -7.76
C GLN A 131 19.51 -5.00 -7.28
N ASN A 132 19.73 -5.50 -6.07
CA ASN A 132 21.04 -5.56 -5.41
C ASN A 132 21.76 -4.20 -5.32
N ASN A 133 21.02 -3.10 -5.38
CA ASN A 133 21.57 -1.75 -5.27
C ASN A 133 21.57 -1.30 -3.81
N TYR A 134 22.51 -1.85 -3.03
CA TYR A 134 22.62 -1.60 -1.59
C TYR A 134 22.92 -0.14 -1.25
N ALA A 135 23.67 0.57 -2.11
CA ALA A 135 23.96 1.99 -1.91
C ALA A 135 22.67 2.84 -1.95
N GLN A 136 21.83 2.64 -2.97
CA GLN A 136 20.54 3.33 -3.04
C GLN A 136 19.57 2.89 -1.95
N ALA A 137 19.56 1.60 -1.60
CA ALA A 137 18.77 1.11 -0.47
C ALA A 137 19.17 1.82 0.84
N GLY A 138 20.47 1.98 1.09
CA GLY A 138 21.02 2.62 2.28
C GLY A 138 20.65 4.10 2.36
N ASN A 139 20.86 4.83 1.26
CA ASN A 139 20.51 6.25 1.21
C ASN A 139 19.02 6.49 1.45
N ARG A 140 18.16 5.69 0.82
CA ARG A 140 16.70 5.79 0.99
C ARG A 140 16.26 5.41 2.40
N PHE A 141 16.87 4.37 2.99
CA PHE A 141 16.60 3.98 4.36
C PHE A 141 17.06 5.03 5.36
N LEU A 142 18.20 5.70 5.12
CA LEU A 142 18.67 6.79 5.97
C LEU A 142 17.68 7.96 6.00
N ILE A 143 17.09 8.32 4.86
CA ILE A 143 16.03 9.35 4.79
C ILE A 143 14.80 8.90 5.59
N LEU A 144 14.38 7.64 5.45
CA LEU A 144 13.27 7.07 6.22
C LEU A 144 13.54 7.12 7.73
N TYR A 145 14.74 6.69 8.15
CA TYR A 145 15.18 6.67 9.54
C TYR A 145 15.30 8.08 10.14
N GLN A 146 15.77 9.06 9.37
CA GLN A 146 15.82 10.46 9.79
C GLN A 146 14.42 11.04 10.02
N SER A 147 13.42 10.59 9.24
CA SER A 147 12.03 11.01 9.43
C SER A 147 11.35 10.29 10.60
N ASP A 148 11.66 9.02 10.83
CA ASP A 148 11.14 8.21 11.94
C ASP A 148 12.20 7.21 12.42
N PRO A 149 12.97 7.56 13.48
CA PRO A 149 13.97 6.66 14.06
C PRO A 149 13.40 5.37 14.65
N THR A 150 12.08 5.33 14.88
CA THR A 150 11.37 4.18 15.44
C THR A 150 10.68 3.32 14.38
N THR A 151 10.87 3.67 13.10
CA THR A 151 10.15 3.11 11.95
C THR A 151 9.88 1.61 12.00
N GLN A 152 8.64 1.21 11.75
CA GLN A 152 8.27 -0.21 11.60
C GLN A 152 8.99 -0.92 10.43
N TYR A 153 9.66 -0.17 9.55
CA TYR A 153 10.34 -0.68 8.37
C TYR A 153 11.79 -1.14 8.61
N PHE A 154 12.25 -1.27 9.86
CA PHE A 154 13.60 -1.76 10.19
C PHE A 154 13.98 -3.07 9.48
N LYS A 155 13.03 -3.97 9.22
CA LYS A 155 13.29 -5.21 8.46
C LYS A 155 13.75 -4.98 7.01
N SER A 156 13.60 -3.75 6.49
CA SER A 156 14.05 -3.35 5.16
C SER A 156 15.44 -2.71 5.15
N ILE A 157 16.11 -2.60 6.31
CA ILE A 157 17.48 -2.06 6.38
C ILE A 157 18.43 -2.95 5.54
N PRO A 158 19.27 -2.35 4.67
CA PRO A 158 20.14 -3.08 3.74
C PRO A 158 21.41 -3.58 4.43
N LEU A 159 21.25 -4.35 5.49
CA LEU A 159 22.34 -5.07 6.13
C LEU A 159 22.46 -6.46 5.53
N LEU A 160 23.68 -6.99 5.46
CA LEU A 160 23.90 -8.41 5.20
C LEU A 160 23.46 -9.19 6.44
N TRP A 161 22.18 -9.53 6.49
CA TRP A 161 21.62 -10.43 7.48
C TRP A 161 22.21 -11.81 7.24
N ARG A 162 23.19 -12.21 8.07
CA ARG A 162 23.67 -13.59 8.08
C ARG A 162 22.57 -14.45 8.71
N THR A 163 21.96 -15.31 7.91
CA THR A 163 21.02 -16.37 8.34
C THR A 163 21.78 -17.58 8.86
#